data_AF-A0A7X7QMT8-F1
#
_entry.id   AF-A0A7X7QMT8-F1
#
_cell.length_a   1.000
_cell.length_b   1.000
_cell.length_c   1.000
_cell.angle_alpha   90.00
_cell.angle_beta   90.00
_cell.angle_gamma   90.00
#
_symmetry.space_group_name_H-M   'P 1'
#
loop_
_entity.id
_entity.type
_entity.pdbx_description
1 polymer ?
#
loop_
_entity_poly.entity_id
_entity_poly.type
_entity_poly.pdbx_seq_one_letter_code
_entity_poly.pdbx_strand_id
1 'polypeptide(L)'
;MPDKVPIPKPGESFLCRACGRESLAKVKKVMDGWRCTGEVVLCAFCQAPVAPATTPAASAASRDSGAANAAALRRLAALLDTEPAAAPRLADATRGHFCKDCRHFLRHPFYSRCLHHEKNVEPMEDCDDFDPRPEGADATSEEPPTTAAP
;
A
#
# COMPACT_ATOMS: atom_id res chain seq x y z
N MET A 1 -46.09 11.70 0.54
CA MET A 1 -45.65 10.59 -0.33
C MET A 1 -44.19 10.86 -0.68
N PRO A 2 -43.23 10.00 -0.35
CA PRO A 2 -41.84 10.24 -0.75
C PRO A 2 -41.73 10.01 -2.26
N ASP A 3 -41.68 11.11 -3.01
CA ASP A 3 -41.42 11.10 -4.44
C ASP A 3 -40.16 10.27 -4.70
N LYS A 4 -40.32 9.15 -5.40
CA LYS A 4 -39.20 8.34 -5.91
C LYS A 4 -38.49 9.18 -6.95
N VAL A 5 -37.52 9.98 -6.51
CA VAL A 5 -36.67 10.75 -7.41
C VAL A 5 -35.83 9.74 -8.21
N PRO A 6 -35.82 9.82 -9.54
CA PRO A 6 -34.95 8.98 -10.35
C PRO A 6 -33.50 9.27 -9.95
N ILE A 7 -32.77 8.22 -9.59
CA ILE A 7 -31.37 8.31 -9.19
C ILE A 7 -30.58 8.80 -10.43
N PRO A 8 -29.98 10.00 -10.39
CA PRO A 8 -29.28 10.53 -11.54
C PRO A 8 -28.03 9.70 -11.83
N LYS A 9 -27.76 9.44 -13.10
CA LYS A 9 -26.52 8.74 -13.49
C LYS A 9 -25.31 9.62 -13.21
N PRO A 10 -24.12 9.03 -12.96
CA PRO A 10 -22.89 9.82 -12.82
C PRO A 10 -22.70 10.76 -14.02
N GLY A 11 -22.53 12.06 -13.76
CA GLY A 11 -22.37 13.08 -14.82
C GLY A 11 -23.67 13.68 -15.38
N GLU A 12 -24.85 13.23 -14.97
CA GLU A 12 -26.13 13.81 -15.37
C GLU A 12 -26.47 15.06 -14.53
N SER A 13 -27.15 16.04 -15.14
CA SER A 13 -27.69 17.20 -14.45
C SER A 13 -29.04 16.88 -13.80
N PHE A 14 -29.22 17.29 -12.54
CA PHE A 14 -30.47 17.11 -11.80
C PHE A 14 -30.74 18.30 -10.88
N LEU A 15 -32.01 18.56 -10.57
CA LEU A 15 -32.38 19.61 -9.64
C LEU A 15 -32.24 19.10 -8.20
N CYS A 16 -31.28 19.64 -7.46
CA CYS A 16 -30.99 19.18 -6.11
C CYS A 16 -32.02 19.71 -5.11
N ARG A 17 -32.72 18.82 -4.38
CA ARG A 17 -33.69 19.22 -3.34
C ARG A 17 -33.07 19.88 -2.11
N ALA A 18 -31.79 19.65 -1.83
CA ALA A 18 -31.12 20.21 -0.68
C ALA A 18 -30.70 21.67 -0.88
N CYS A 19 -30.36 22.06 -2.12
CA CYS A 19 -29.89 23.43 -2.42
C CYS A 19 -30.71 24.17 -3.47
N GLY A 20 -31.70 23.53 -4.09
CA GLY A 20 -32.61 24.13 -5.06
C GLY A 20 -32.00 24.49 -6.42
N ARG A 21 -30.76 24.08 -6.70
CA ARG A 21 -30.03 24.41 -7.93
C ARG A 21 -29.85 23.18 -8.83
N GLU A 22 -29.75 23.41 -10.13
CA GLU A 22 -29.28 22.39 -11.08
C GLU A 22 -27.84 22.01 -10.73
N SER A 23 -27.62 20.72 -10.50
CA SER A 23 -26.34 20.18 -10.09
C SER A 23 -25.97 18.97 -10.93
N LEU A 24 -24.67 18.69 -11.03
CA LEU A 24 -24.16 17.46 -11.59
C LEU A 24 -24.04 16.39 -10.50
N ALA A 25 -24.29 15.13 -10.87
CA ALA A 25 -24.11 13.95 -10.02
C ALA A 25 -22.62 13.60 -9.88
N LYS A 26 -22.06 13.79 -8.68
CA LYS A 26 -20.67 13.45 -8.34
C LYS A 26 -20.62 12.17 -7.51
N VAL A 27 -19.83 11.18 -7.92
CA VAL A 27 -19.62 9.95 -7.15
C VAL A 27 -18.52 10.15 -6.12
N LYS A 28 -18.79 9.85 -4.85
CA LYS A 28 -17.79 9.81 -3.78
C LYS A 28 -17.70 8.39 -3.22
N LYS A 29 -16.48 7.87 -3.13
CA LYS A 29 -16.16 6.61 -2.46
C LYS A 29 -16.21 6.80 -0.95
N VAL A 30 -17.01 5.98 -0.28
CA VAL A 30 -17.05 5.89 1.18
C VAL A 30 -15.99 4.87 1.59
N MET A 31 -15.11 5.31 2.49
CA MET A 31 -14.01 4.51 3.02
C MET A 31 -14.30 4.16 4.48
N ASP A 32 -14.10 2.91 4.85
CA ASP A 32 -14.02 2.44 6.24
C ASP A 32 -12.56 2.05 6.52
N GLY A 33 -11.83 2.97 7.13
CA GLY A 33 -10.36 2.93 7.20
C GLY A 33 -9.74 2.85 5.80
N TRP A 34 -9.08 1.73 5.52
CA TRP A 34 -8.44 1.40 4.24
C TRP A 34 -9.34 0.69 3.21
N ARG A 35 -10.58 0.31 3.55
CA ARG A 35 -11.47 -0.43 2.65
C ARG A 35 -12.53 0.48 2.07
N CYS A 36 -12.71 0.43 0.75
CA CYS A 36 -13.81 1.11 0.08
C CYS A 36 -15.11 0.33 0.33
N THR A 37 -16.02 0.87 1.15
CA THR A 37 -17.27 0.21 1.56
C THR A 37 -18.44 0.51 0.64
N GLY A 38 -18.34 1.52 -0.21
CA GLY A 38 -19.34 1.80 -1.23
C GLY A 38 -19.13 3.12 -1.95
N GLU A 39 -20.01 3.39 -2.90
CA GLU A 39 -20.06 4.63 -3.63
C GLU A 39 -21.39 5.32 -3.35
N VAL A 40 -21.37 6.63 -3.12
CA VAL A 40 -22.57 7.45 -2.91
C VAL A 40 -22.56 8.58 -3.93
N VAL A 41 -23.72 8.82 -4.54
CA VAL A 41 -23.91 9.94 -5.47
C VAL A 41 -24.27 11.18 -4.66
N LEU A 42 -23.46 12.22 -4.81
CA LEU A 42 -23.60 13.51 -4.14
C LEU A 42 -23.91 14.61 -5.15
N CYS A 43 -24.59 15.65 -4.67
CA CYS A 43 -24.69 16.93 -5.36
C CYS A 43 -23.30 17.59 -5.45
N ALA A 44 -22.88 18.04 -6.65
CA ALA A 44 -21.61 18.74 -6.84
C ALA A 44 -21.50 20.05 -6.04
N PHE A 45 -22.62 20.73 -5.78
CA PHE A 45 -22.62 22.02 -5.09
C PHE A 45 -22.75 21.92 -3.57
N CYS A 46 -23.79 21.25 -3.08
CA CYS A 46 -24.05 21.17 -1.63
C CYS A 46 -23.58 19.87 -0.98
N GLN A 47 -23.07 18.92 -1.78
CA GLN A 47 -22.55 17.63 -1.31
C GLN A 47 -23.59 16.77 -0.57
N ALA A 48 -24.88 17.12 -0.66
CA ALA A 48 -25.95 16.31 -0.09
C ALA A 48 -26.04 14.96 -0.82
N PRO A 49 -26.21 13.84 -0.09
CA PRO A 49 -26.38 12.52 -0.68
C PRO A 49 -27.76 12.42 -1.33
N VAL A 50 -27.77 12.01 -2.60
CA VAL A 50 -29.01 11.85 -3.39
C VAL A 50 -29.48 10.41 -3.36
N ALA A 51 -28.53 9.47 -3.48
CA ALA A 51 -28.77 8.03 -3.39
C ALA A 51 -27.44 7.28 -3.23
N PRO A 52 -27.45 6.04 -2.72
CA PRO A 52 -26.33 5.14 -2.92
C PRO A 52 -26.11 4.91 -4.42
N ALA A 53 -24.85 4.96 -4.86
CA ALA A 53 -24.54 4.65 -6.25
C ALA A 53 -24.76 3.15 -6.46
N THR A 54 -25.74 2.78 -7.28
CA THR A 54 -26.00 1.40 -7.67
C THR A 54 -25.01 0.93 -8.74
N THR A 55 -23.72 1.18 -8.53
CA THR A 55 -22.66 0.50 -9.28
C THR A 55 -22.21 -0.69 -8.44
N PRO A 56 -22.21 -1.92 -8.98
CA PRO A 56 -21.64 -3.04 -8.25
C PRO A 56 -20.20 -2.67 -7.95
N ALA A 57 -19.83 -2.74 -6.67
CA ALA A 57 -18.52 -2.45 -6.14
C ALA A 57 -17.48 -3.41 -6.73
N ALA A 58 -17.07 -3.16 -7.98
CA ALA A 58 -15.99 -3.84 -8.65
C ALA A 58 -14.66 -3.13 -8.30
N SER A 59 -14.29 -3.14 -7.03
CA SER A 59 -12.89 -2.95 -6.62
C SER A 59 -12.60 -3.54 -5.24
N ALA A 60 -13.16 -4.71 -4.97
CA ALA A 60 -12.61 -5.65 -4.00
C ALA A 60 -12.30 -6.97 -4.73
N ALA A 61 -11.59 -6.89 -5.85
CA ALA A 61 -11.05 -8.08 -6.49
C ALA A 61 -9.93 -8.59 -5.59
N SER A 62 -10.26 -9.66 -4.89
CA SER A 62 -9.40 -10.52 -4.10
C SER A 62 -8.15 -10.93 -4.89
N ARG A 63 -7.15 -11.38 -4.13
CA ARG A 63 -5.84 -11.87 -4.58
C ARG A 63 -5.90 -13.11 -5.51
N ASP A 64 -7.08 -13.50 -5.98
CA ASP A 64 -7.33 -14.64 -6.88
C ASP A 64 -7.49 -14.23 -8.36
N SER A 65 -7.15 -12.99 -8.71
CA SER A 65 -7.32 -12.46 -10.08
C SER A 65 -6.25 -12.94 -11.09
N GLY A 66 -5.37 -13.85 -10.70
CA GLY A 66 -4.22 -14.27 -11.52
C GLY A 66 -4.63 -14.86 -12.88
N ALA A 67 -5.68 -15.68 -12.92
CA ALA A 67 -6.14 -16.34 -14.15
C ALA A 67 -6.84 -15.37 -15.12
N ALA A 68 -7.69 -14.47 -14.61
CA ALA A 68 -8.39 -13.47 -15.43
C ALA A 68 -7.41 -12.45 -16.04
N ASN A 69 -6.40 -12.03 -15.27
CA ASN A 69 -5.36 -11.12 -15.73
C ASN A 69 -4.43 -11.75 -16.78
N ALA A 70 -4.13 -13.06 -16.67
CA ALA A 70 -3.32 -13.75 -17.66
C ALA A 70 -3.97 -13.80 -19.05
N ALA A 71 -5.30 -13.99 -19.12
CA ALA A 71 -6.04 -13.96 -20.39
C ALA A 71 -6.06 -12.57 -21.03
N ALA A 72 -6.20 -11.52 -20.23
CA ALA A 72 -6.12 -10.13 -20.70
C ALA A 72 -4.71 -9.79 -21.22
N LEU A 73 -3.66 -10.20 -20.50
CA LEU A 73 -2.27 -9.99 -20.91
C LEU A 73 -1.95 -10.69 -22.23
N ARG A 74 -2.47 -11.91 -22.47
CA ARG A 74 -2.30 -12.62 -23.75
C ARG A 74 -2.94 -11.89 -24.93
N ARG A 75 -4.11 -11.25 -24.73
CA ARG A 75 -4.76 -10.46 -25.79
C ARG A 75 -3.95 -9.22 -26.15
N LEU A 76 -3.35 -8.56 -25.16
CA LEU A 76 -2.48 -7.41 -25.38
C LEU A 76 -1.17 -7.82 -26.08
N ALA A 77 -0.58 -8.93 -25.66
CA ALA A 77 0.60 -9.52 -26.29
C ALA A 77 0.38 -9.80 -27.79
N ALA A 78 -0.78 -10.36 -28.16
CA ALA A 78 -1.16 -10.62 -29.55
C ALA A 78 -1.40 -9.35 -30.39
N LEU A 79 -1.76 -8.22 -29.77
CA LEU A 79 -1.91 -6.94 -30.49
C LEU A 79 -0.57 -6.23 -30.73
N LEU A 80 0.42 -6.52 -29.91
CA LEU A 80 1.73 -5.86 -29.93
C LEU A 80 2.80 -6.70 -30.65
N ASP A 81 2.45 -7.88 -31.14
CA ASP A 81 3.39 -8.88 -31.68
C ASP A 81 4.55 -9.18 -30.71
N THR A 82 4.27 -9.15 -29.41
CA THR A 82 5.24 -9.42 -28.34
C THR A 82 4.85 -10.66 -27.57
N GLU A 83 5.78 -11.57 -27.35
CA GLU A 83 5.56 -12.69 -26.43
C GLU A 83 5.49 -12.20 -24.98
N PRO A 84 4.57 -12.73 -24.15
CA PRO A 84 4.50 -12.37 -22.74
C PRO A 84 5.80 -12.81 -22.06
N ALA A 85 6.61 -11.82 -21.66
CA ALA A 85 7.83 -12.07 -20.92
C ALA A 85 7.53 -12.93 -19.68
N ALA A 86 8.41 -13.90 -19.41
CA ALA A 86 8.35 -14.66 -18.17
C ALA A 86 8.30 -13.66 -17.01
N ALA A 87 7.40 -13.91 -16.05
CA ALA A 87 7.32 -13.08 -14.86
C ALA A 87 8.73 -12.93 -14.29
N PRO A 88 9.18 -11.70 -13.99
CA PRO A 88 10.51 -11.51 -13.45
C PRO A 88 10.60 -12.38 -12.21
N ARG A 89 11.51 -13.36 -12.25
CA ARG A 89 11.84 -14.12 -11.06
C ARG A 89 12.47 -13.10 -10.14
N LEU A 90 11.73 -12.66 -9.12
CA LEU A 90 12.32 -11.95 -8.01
C LEU A 90 13.49 -12.83 -7.59
N ALA A 91 14.72 -12.31 -7.74
CA ALA A 91 15.89 -13.00 -7.23
C ALA A 91 15.53 -13.42 -5.81
N ASP A 92 15.74 -14.71 -5.50
CA ASP A 92 15.42 -15.27 -4.18
C ASP A 92 15.82 -14.22 -3.16
N ALA A 93 14.89 -13.88 -2.26
CA ALA A 93 15.07 -12.84 -1.26
C ALA A 93 16.19 -13.25 -0.30
N THR A 94 17.43 -13.26 -0.79
CA THR A 94 18.63 -13.17 -0.02
C THR A 94 18.38 -11.99 0.87
N ARG A 95 18.31 -12.24 2.18
CA ARG A 95 18.30 -11.18 3.18
C ARG A 95 19.34 -10.17 2.71
N GLY A 96 18.90 -8.94 2.42
CA GLY A 96 19.78 -7.98 1.76
C GLY A 96 21.09 -7.87 2.53
N HIS A 97 22.21 -7.81 1.81
CA HIS A 97 23.57 -7.68 2.35
C HIS A 97 23.78 -6.28 2.94
N PHE A 98 22.91 -5.87 3.85
CA PHE A 98 22.91 -4.56 4.47
C PHE A 98 23.87 -4.53 5.65
N CYS A 99 24.55 -3.41 5.83
CA CYS A 99 25.46 -3.20 6.95
C CYS A 99 24.78 -3.50 8.30
N LYS A 100 23.51 -3.16 8.50
CA LYS A 100 22.79 -3.45 9.76
C LYS A 100 22.74 -4.93 10.16
N ASP A 101 22.84 -5.82 9.17
CA ASP A 101 22.77 -7.27 9.30
C ASP A 101 24.17 -7.92 9.30
N CYS A 102 25.22 -7.13 9.09
CA CYS A 102 26.62 -7.55 9.10
C CYS A 102 27.14 -7.70 10.54
N ARG A 103 28.03 -8.68 10.76
CA ARG A 103 28.74 -8.89 12.03
C ARG A 103 29.64 -7.71 12.41
N HIS A 104 30.16 -6.97 11.43
CA HIS A 104 31.10 -5.88 11.64
C HIS A 104 30.42 -4.52 11.92
N PHE A 105 29.10 -4.46 11.87
CA PHE A 105 28.37 -3.23 12.09
C PHE A 105 28.19 -2.94 13.58
N LEU A 106 28.66 -1.77 14.00
CA LEU A 106 28.46 -1.28 15.36
C LEU A 106 27.09 -0.60 15.47
N ARG A 107 26.18 -1.22 16.23
CA ARG A 107 24.86 -0.65 16.55
C ARG A 107 25.01 0.36 17.68
N HIS A 108 25.09 1.64 17.34
CA HIS A 108 25.10 2.71 18.32
C HIS A 108 24.09 3.80 17.93
N PRO A 109 23.30 4.34 18.89
CA PRO A 109 22.22 5.29 18.59
C PRO A 109 22.69 6.60 17.95
N PHE A 110 23.96 6.98 18.15
CA PHE A 110 24.49 8.27 17.69
C PHE A 110 25.42 8.18 16.47
N TYR A 111 25.94 6.99 16.13
CA TYR A 111 26.81 6.81 14.98
C TYR A 111 26.79 5.36 14.49
N SER A 112 26.81 5.20 13.17
CA SER A 112 26.87 3.88 12.51
C SER A 112 28.25 3.75 11.86
N ARG A 113 29.02 2.74 12.29
CA ARG A 113 30.41 2.53 11.85
C ARG A 113 30.65 1.06 11.51
N CYS A 114 31.38 0.82 10.43
CA CYS A 114 31.90 -0.50 10.10
C CYS A 114 33.22 -0.71 10.85
N LEU A 115 33.29 -1.75 11.69
CA LEU A 115 34.52 -2.10 12.43
C LEU A 115 35.58 -2.75 11.53
N HIS A 116 35.22 -3.21 10.32
CA HIS A 116 36.16 -3.82 9.38
C HIS A 116 36.92 -2.78 8.55
N HIS A 117 36.21 -1.78 8.01
CA HIS A 117 36.82 -0.71 7.20
C HIS A 117 37.07 0.58 7.99
N GLU A 118 36.74 0.60 9.28
CA GLU A 118 36.91 1.74 10.19
C GLU A 118 36.24 3.05 9.72
N LYS A 119 35.26 2.98 8.81
CA LYS A 119 34.52 4.13 8.26
C LYS A 119 33.10 4.20 8.80
N ASN A 120 32.54 5.41 8.77
CA ASN A 120 31.10 5.61 9.00
C ASN A 120 30.33 5.04 7.81
N VAL A 121 29.25 4.31 8.09
CA VAL A 121 28.39 3.65 7.09
C VAL A 121 26.93 3.81 7.47
N GLU A 122 26.05 3.92 6.50
CA GLU A 122 24.61 3.89 6.76
C GLU A 122 24.10 2.44 6.93
N PRO A 123 23.05 2.19 7.76
CA PRO A 123 22.52 0.85 8.00
C PRO A 123 22.05 0.10 6.74
N MET A 124 21.72 0.83 5.67
CA MET A 124 21.24 0.30 4.39
C MET A 124 22.32 0.26 3.31
N GLU A 125 23.57 0.65 3.59
CA GLU A 125 24.69 0.42 2.68
C GLU A 125 25.02 -1.07 2.56
N ASP A 126 25.55 -1.47 1.41
CA ASP A 126 26.06 -2.79 1.09
C ASP A 126 27.57 -2.75 0.76
N CYS A 127 28.24 -3.87 0.94
CA CYS A 127 29.67 -4.02 0.63
C CYS A 127 30.02 -5.49 0.32
N ASP A 128 31.11 -5.71 -0.43
CA ASP A 128 31.56 -7.05 -0.83
C ASP A 128 32.06 -7.91 0.35
N ASP A 129 32.54 -7.27 1.44
CA ASP A 129 33.03 -7.94 2.65
C ASP A 129 31.90 -8.26 3.66
N PHE A 130 30.65 -8.38 3.18
CA PHE A 130 29.51 -8.69 4.05
C PHE A 130 29.65 -10.08 4.66
N ASP A 131 29.50 -10.15 5.99
CA ASP A 131 29.40 -11.42 6.71
C ASP A 131 28.21 -11.36 7.69
N PRO A 132 27.23 -12.27 7.58
CA PRO A 132 25.99 -12.20 8.34
C PRO A 132 26.24 -12.32 9.85
N ARG A 133 25.52 -11.52 10.65
CA ARG A 133 25.55 -11.64 12.10
C ARG A 133 24.95 -12.99 12.55
N PRO A 134 25.61 -13.73 13.46
CA PRO A 134 25.03 -14.95 14.03
C PRO A 134 23.74 -14.63 14.81
N GLU A 135 22.69 -15.41 14.60
CA GLU A 135 21.41 -15.25 15.30
C GLU A 135 21.64 -15.49 16.81
N GLY A 136 21.31 -14.51 17.66
CA GLY A 136 21.41 -14.61 19.13
C GLY A 136 22.52 -13.81 19.82
N ALA A 137 23.37 -13.08 19.09
CA ALA A 137 24.49 -12.34 19.69
C ALA A 137 24.08 -11.12 20.56
N ASP A 138 22.87 -10.59 20.40
CA ASP A 138 22.42 -9.38 21.11
C ASP A 138 21.52 -9.68 22.34
N ALA A 139 21.32 -10.96 22.71
CA ALA A 139 20.39 -11.35 23.78
C ALA A 139 20.98 -11.29 25.21
N THR A 140 22.16 -10.70 25.41
CA THR A 140 22.85 -10.71 26.71
C THR A 140 23.39 -9.33 27.06
N SER A 141 22.50 -8.36 27.31
CA SER A 141 22.84 -7.14 28.08
C SER A 141 21.59 -6.42 28.59
N GLU A 142 20.76 -7.14 29.34
CA GLU A 142 19.79 -6.53 30.27
C GLU A 142 19.89 -7.29 31.60
N GLU A 143 20.97 -7.04 32.36
CA GLU A 143 20.90 -7.21 33.82
C GLU A 143 20.22 -5.96 34.39
N PRO A 144 19.04 -6.08 35.03
CA PRO A 144 18.41 -4.94 35.67
C PRO A 144 19.25 -4.46 36.87
N PRO A 145 19.38 -3.14 37.10
CA PRO A 145 20.12 -2.63 38.25
C PRO A 145 19.45 -3.09 39.55
N THR A 146 20.18 -3.86 40.35
CA THR A 146 19.82 -4.21 41.73
C THR A 146 19.74 -2.92 42.54
N THR A 147 18.52 -2.49 42.82
CA THR A 147 18.26 -1.36 43.72
C THR A 147 18.49 -1.86 45.14
N ALA A 148 19.70 -1.65 45.68
CA ALA A 148 19.96 -1.77 47.10
C ALA A 148 19.67 -0.42 47.76
N ALA A 149 18.69 -0.39 48.64
CA ALA A 149 18.40 0.73 49.54
C ALA A 149 17.71 0.21 50.80
N PRO A 150 17.78 0.96 51.91
CA PRO A 150 18.97 1.39 52.66
C PRO A 150 19.32 0.44 53.83
#